data_AF-A0A7X8KPT7-F1
#
_entry.id   AF-A0A7X8KPT7-F1
#
_cell.length_a   1.000
_cell.length_b   1.000
_cell.length_c   1.000
_cell.angle_alpha   90.00
_cell.angle_beta   90.00
_cell.angle_gamma   90.00
#
_symmetry.space_group_name_H-M   'P 1'
#
loop_
_entity.id
_entity.type
_entity.pdbx_description
1 polymer ?
#
loop_
_entity_poly.entity_id
_entity_poly.type
_entity_poly.pdbx_seq_one_letter_code
_entity_poly.pdbx_strand_id
1 'polypeptide(L)'
;MTLLTTVFAAIVCTIIWYRGAPKNDMKVTYLCWMYWGASLMWLVDAIFEYAELGAEYFTPAPMDMLNDFYLGLSVVALGLIIWLVILLVKDPKGVVKATLFKKK
;
A
#
# COMPACT_ATOMS: atom_id res chain seq x y z
N MET A 1 8.66 -7.23 -9.71
CA MET A 1 8.97 -6.77 -8.31
C MET A 1 7.85 -6.00 -7.63
N THR A 2 6.96 -5.38 -8.41
CA THR A 2 5.76 -4.68 -7.94
C THR A 2 4.92 -5.49 -6.95
N LEU A 3 4.59 -6.74 -7.29
CA LEU A 3 3.83 -7.67 -6.46
C LEU A 3 4.41 -7.82 -5.05
N LEU A 4 5.73 -8.07 -4.96
CA LEU A 4 6.38 -8.30 -3.67
C LEU A 4 6.27 -7.05 -2.78
N THR A 5 6.49 -5.87 -3.36
CA THR A 5 6.42 -4.59 -2.65
C THR A 5 5.02 -4.33 -2.09
N THR A 6 3.95 -4.54 -2.87
CA THR A 6 2.57 -4.32 -2.36
C THR A 6 2.10 -5.40 -1.42
N VAL A 7 2.52 -6.66 -1.56
CA VAL A 7 2.19 -7.73 -0.61
C VAL A 7 2.77 -7.40 0.76
N PHE A 8 4.05 -6.99 0.84
CA PHE A 8 4.64 -6.55 2.12
C PHE A 8 3.90 -5.35 2.70
N ALA A 9 3.57 -4.35 1.89
CA ALA A 9 2.80 -3.19 2.34
C ALA A 9 1.41 -3.59 2.86
N ALA A 10 0.71 -4.50 2.17
CA ALA A 10 -0.61 -5.01 2.56
C ALA A 10 -0.55 -5.78 3.88
N ILE A 11 0.45 -6.65 4.06
CA ILE A 11 0.68 -7.41 5.30
C ILE A 11 0.94 -6.45 6.46
N VAL A 12 1.87 -5.51 6.30
CA VAL A 12 2.20 -4.53 7.35
C VAL A 12 0.97 -3.71 7.73
N CYS A 13 0.20 -3.20 6.75
CA CYS A 13 -1.02 -2.47 7.02
C CYS A 13 -2.08 -3.32 7.73
N THR A 14 -2.19 -4.60 7.37
CA THR A 14 -3.10 -5.54 8.01
C THR A 14 -2.71 -5.78 9.48
N ILE A 15 -1.42 -5.95 9.77
CA ILE A 15 -0.91 -6.09 11.15
C ILE A 15 -1.21 -4.82 11.95
N ILE A 16 -0.93 -3.64 11.40
CA ILE A 16 -1.21 -2.36 12.07
C ILE A 16 -2.71 -2.19 12.33
N TRP A 17 -3.56 -2.51 11.35
CA TRP A 17 -5.00 -2.48 11.51
C TRP A 17 -5.47 -3.46 12.59
N TYR A 18 -4.97 -4.68 12.60
CA TYR A 18 -5.36 -5.72 13.54
C TYR A 18 -5.02 -5.35 15.00
N ARG A 19 -3.89 -4.66 15.22
CA ARG A 19 -3.51 -4.14 16.55
C ARG A 19 -4.49 -3.11 17.13
N GLY A 20 -5.23 -2.41 16.28
CA GLY A 20 -6.23 -1.40 16.68
C GLY A 20 -7.68 -1.86 16.57
N ALA A 21 -7.93 -3.04 16.00
CA ALA A 21 -9.28 -3.54 15.76
C ALA A 21 -10.06 -3.73 17.09
N PRO A 22 -11.38 -3.43 17.14
CA PRO A 22 -12.22 -2.94 16.04
C PRO A 22 -12.18 -1.40 15.83
N LYS A 23 -11.43 -0.66 16.65
CA LYS A 23 -11.35 0.81 16.61
C LYS A 23 -10.44 1.26 15.46
N ASN A 24 -11.02 1.50 14.30
CA ASN A 24 -10.31 2.01 13.12
C ASN A 24 -10.01 3.51 13.22
N ASP A 25 -9.29 3.92 14.27
CA ASP A 25 -9.00 5.32 14.58
C ASP A 25 -7.97 5.89 13.61
N MET A 26 -6.99 5.08 13.19
CA MET A 26 -5.97 5.51 12.23
C MET A 26 -6.39 5.33 10.76
N LYS A 27 -7.63 4.90 10.49
CA LYS A 27 -8.18 4.71 9.13
C LYS A 27 -7.31 3.81 8.23
N VAL A 28 -6.53 2.89 8.80
CA VAL A 28 -5.59 2.03 8.08
C VAL A 28 -6.32 1.03 7.17
N THR A 29 -7.60 0.76 7.41
CA THR A 29 -8.43 -0.09 6.52
C THR A 29 -8.40 0.37 5.06
N TYR A 30 -8.28 1.67 4.77
CA TYR A 30 -8.13 2.16 3.39
C TYR A 30 -6.83 1.65 2.74
N LEU A 31 -5.72 1.66 3.48
CA LEU A 31 -4.44 1.11 3.01
C LEU A 31 -4.54 -0.39 2.77
N CYS A 32 -5.20 -1.13 3.67
CA CYS A 32 -5.42 -2.56 3.49
C CYS A 32 -6.14 -2.85 2.16
N TRP A 33 -7.24 -2.17 1.87
CA TRP A 33 -7.98 -2.37 0.62
C TRP A 33 -7.16 -2.00 -0.62
N MET A 34 -6.45 -0.87 -0.59
CA MET A 34 -5.64 -0.44 -1.74
C MET A 34 -4.49 -1.40 -2.02
N TYR A 35 -3.72 -1.81 -0.99
CA TYR A 35 -2.55 -2.66 -1.19
C TYR A 35 -2.92 -4.12 -1.47
N TRP A 36 -3.98 -4.67 -0.86
CA TRP A 36 -4.47 -5.99 -1.27
C TRP A 36 -5.02 -5.98 -2.70
N GLY A 37 -5.73 -4.92 -3.11
CA GLY A 37 -6.18 -4.75 -4.49
C GLY A 37 -5.01 -4.72 -5.50
N ALA A 38 -3.98 -3.93 -5.21
CA ALA A 38 -2.77 -3.88 -6.04
C ALA A 38 -2.01 -5.22 -6.05
N SER A 39 -1.96 -5.91 -4.91
CA SER A 39 -1.34 -7.23 -4.82
C SER A 39 -2.08 -8.25 -5.68
N LEU A 40 -3.41 -8.24 -5.69
CA LEU A 40 -4.21 -9.13 -6.52
C LEU A 40 -4.02 -8.84 -8.01
N MET A 41 -3.98 -7.57 -8.41
CA MET A 41 -3.71 -7.18 -9.80
C MET A 41 -2.36 -7.73 -10.26
N TRP A 42 -1.28 -7.44 -9.54
CA TRP A 42 0.06 -7.91 -9.95
C TRP A 42 0.28 -9.41 -9.75
N LEU A 43 -0.54 -10.07 -8.93
CA LEU A 43 -0.55 -11.53 -8.85
C LEU A 43 -1.07 -12.13 -10.15
N VAL A 44 -2.12 -11.55 -10.72
CA VAL A 44 -2.66 -11.99 -12.01
C VAL A 44 -1.60 -11.80 -13.11
N ASP A 45 -0.97 -10.63 -13.16
CA ASP A 45 0.13 -10.36 -14.11
C ASP A 45 1.26 -11.40 -13.97
N ALA A 46 1.69 -11.69 -12.74
CA ALA A 46 2.72 -12.70 -12.47
C ALA A 46 2.33 -14.11 -12.93
N ILE A 47 1.05 -14.50 -12.83
CA ILE A 47 0.57 -15.81 -13.31
C ILE A 47 0.67 -15.89 -14.84
N PHE A 48 0.25 -14.84 -15.54
CA PHE A 48 0.29 -14.81 -17.01
C PHE A 48 1.73 -14.75 -17.54
N GLU A 49 2.58 -13.89 -16.95
CA GLU A 49 3.99 -13.82 -17.33
C GLU A 49 4.71 -15.15 -17.10
N TYR A 50 4.45 -15.82 -15.98
CA TYR A 50 5.00 -17.15 -15.73
C TYR A 50 4.48 -18.20 -16.72
N ALA A 51 3.21 -18.12 -17.15
CA ALA A 51 2.66 -19.04 -18.14
C ALA A 51 3.31 -18.89 -19.52
N GLU A 52 3.76 -17.68 -19.87
CA GLU A 52 4.44 -17.38 -21.14
C GLU A 52 5.95 -17.67 -21.09
N LEU A 53 6.63 -17.24 -20.02
CA LEU A 53 8.09 -17.28 -19.90
C LEU A 53 8.61 -18.53 -19.15
N GLY A 54 7.75 -19.23 -18.42
CA GLY A 54 8.14 -20.35 -17.58
C GLY A 54 9.21 -19.96 -16.56
N ALA A 55 10.31 -20.71 -16.53
CA ALA A 55 11.39 -20.47 -15.56
C ALA A 55 12.11 -19.13 -15.75
N GLU A 56 12.10 -18.55 -16.96
CA GLU A 56 12.76 -17.27 -17.25
C GLU A 56 12.14 -16.09 -16.47
N TYR A 57 10.88 -16.24 -16.04
CA TYR A 57 10.19 -15.29 -15.16
C TYR A 57 11.01 -14.96 -13.89
N PHE A 58 11.74 -15.95 -13.35
CA PHE A 58 12.53 -15.78 -12.12
C PHE A 58 13.93 -15.20 -12.37
N THR A 59 14.30 -14.98 -13.63
CA THR A 59 15.58 -14.41 -14.03
C THR A 59 15.40 -13.16 -14.90
N PRO A 60 14.66 -12.13 -14.42
CA PRO A 60 14.44 -10.91 -15.20
C PRO A 60 15.76 -10.13 -15.36
N ALA A 61 15.83 -9.30 -16.39
CA ALA A 61 16.96 -8.39 -16.54
C ALA A 61 17.03 -7.40 -15.36
N PRO A 62 18.22 -7.04 -14.87
CA PRO A 62 18.36 -6.16 -13.69
C PRO A 62 17.66 -4.81 -13.82
N MET A 63 17.64 -4.22 -15.02
CA MET A 63 16.98 -2.93 -15.27
C MET A 63 15.45 -3.02 -15.16
N ASP A 64 14.87 -4.11 -15.67
CA ASP A 64 13.42 -4.34 -15.59
C ASP A 64 13.00 -4.58 -14.15
N MET A 65 13.79 -5.39 -13.42
CA MET A 65 13.60 -5.62 -11.99
C MET A 65 13.64 -4.31 -11.18
N LEU A 66 14.58 -3.41 -11.50
CA LEU A 66 14.71 -2.12 -10.82
C LEU A 66 13.54 -1.18 -11.14
N ASN A 67 13.10 -1.15 -12.40
CA ASN A 67 11.95 -0.35 -12.82
C ASN A 67 10.66 -0.81 -12.12
N ASP A 68 10.40 -2.12 -12.11
CA ASP A 68 9.28 -2.71 -11.38
C ASP A 68 9.31 -2.38 -9.89
N PHE A 69 10.50 -2.44 -9.29
CA PHE A 69 10.65 -2.13 -7.88
C PHE A 69 10.32 -0.65 -7.60
N TYR A 70 10.81 0.25 -8.45
CA TYR A 70 10.50 1.68 -8.39
C TYR A 70 9.00 1.95 -8.56
N LEU A 71 8.34 1.26 -9.51
CA LEU A 71 6.90 1.34 -9.70
C LEU A 71 6.15 0.85 -8.46
N GLY A 72 6.57 -0.27 -7.88
CA GLY A 72 6.01 -0.80 -6.62
C GLY A 72 6.10 0.20 -5.47
N LEU A 73 7.27 0.82 -5.28
CA LEU A 73 7.45 1.86 -4.27
C LEU A 73 6.59 3.11 -4.54
N SER A 74 6.46 3.50 -5.80
CA SER A 74 5.64 4.64 -6.21
C SER A 74 4.16 4.43 -5.87
N VAL A 75 3.63 3.22 -6.11
CA VAL A 75 2.26 2.85 -5.75
C VAL A 75 2.07 2.82 -4.23
N VAL A 76 3.05 2.32 -3.47
CA VAL A 76 3.01 2.38 -2.00
C VAL A 76 2.96 3.83 -1.52
N ALA A 77 3.85 4.69 -2.03
CA ALA A 77 3.88 6.11 -1.68
C ALA A 77 2.56 6.81 -2.00
N LEU A 78 1.98 6.56 -3.17
CA LEU A 78 0.68 7.11 -3.55
C LEU A 78 -0.43 6.67 -2.59
N GLY A 79 -0.49 5.39 -2.23
CA GLY A 79 -1.45 4.88 -1.25
C GLY A 79 -1.31 5.55 0.13
N LEU A 80 -0.09 5.78 0.59
CA LEU A 80 0.18 6.50 1.84
C LEU A 80 -0.27 7.96 1.76
N ILE A 81 -0.06 8.64 0.64
CA ILE A 81 -0.50 10.02 0.44
C ILE A 81 -2.04 10.10 0.49
N ILE A 82 -2.74 9.22 -0.22
CA ILE A 82 -4.20 9.16 -0.21
C ILE A 82 -4.72 8.92 1.21
N TRP A 83 -4.13 7.95 1.92
CA TRP A 83 -4.48 7.68 3.31
C TRP A 83 -4.22 8.88 4.22
N LEU A 84 -3.09 9.57 4.06
CA LEU A 84 -2.73 10.74 4.86
C LEU A 84 -3.77 11.86 4.69
N VAL A 85 -4.19 12.13 3.45
CA VAL A 85 -5.27 13.09 3.17
C VAL A 85 -6.57 12.68 3.88
N ILE A 86 -6.97 11.41 3.77
CA ILE A 86 -8.19 10.90 4.44
C ILE A 86 -8.09 11.05 5.96
N LEU A 87 -6.92 10.73 6.53
CA LEU A 87 -6.67 10.80 7.97
C LEU A 87 -6.79 12.25 8.49
N LEU A 88 -6.15 13.20 7.79
CA LEU A 88 -6.16 14.61 8.16
C LEU A 88 -7.53 15.26 7.99
N VAL A 89 -8.28 14.89 6.94
CA VAL A 89 -9.65 15.41 6.71
C VAL A 89 -10.63 14.86 7.73
N LYS A 90 -10.59 13.56 8.03
CA LYS A 90 -11.50 12.95 9.00
C LYS A 90 -11.13 13.32 10.43
N ASP A 91 -9.86 13.62 10.69
CA ASP A 91 -9.30 14.01 11.98
C ASP A 91 -9.92 13.24 13.17
N PRO A 92 -9.85 11.90 13.17
CA PRO A 92 -10.55 11.07 14.16
C PRO A 92 -10.10 11.34 15.60
N LYS A 93 -8.90 11.91 15.78
CA LYS A 93 -8.36 12.30 17.09
C LYS A 93 -8.56 13.79 17.42
N GLY A 94 -9.16 14.58 16.51
CA GLY A 94 -9.38 16.01 16.70
C GLY A 94 -8.11 16.85 16.79
N VAL A 95 -6.93 16.31 16.42
CA VAL A 95 -5.63 16.95 16.62
C VAL A 95 -5.47 18.13 15.65
N VAL A 96 -5.92 17.97 14.41
CA VAL A 96 -5.84 19.02 13.39
C VAL A 96 -6.75 20.18 13.80
N LYS A 97 -8.00 19.88 14.17
CA LYS A 97 -8.95 20.90 14.65
C LYS A 97 -8.48 21.59 15.92
N ALA A 98 -7.96 20.84 16.90
CA ALA A 98 -7.44 21.41 18.14
C ALA A 98 -6.26 22.35 17.90
N THR A 99 -5.42 22.06 16.90
CA THR A 99 -4.25 22.90 16.57
C THR A 99 -4.66 24.16 15.80
N LEU A 100 -5.59 24.04 14.84
CA LEU A 100 -6.04 25.16 14.01
C LEU A 100 -7.00 26.12 14.74
N PHE A 101 -7.84 25.60 15.64
CA PHE A 101 -8.89 26.38 16.32
C PHE A 101 -8.63 26.63 17.81
N LYS A 102 -7.47 26.26 18.35
CA LYS A 102 -7.02 26.79 19.64
C LYS A 102 -6.81 28.30 19.49
N LYS A 103 -7.79 29.08 19.97
CA LYS A 103 -7.57 30.48 20.31
C LYS A 103 -6.44 30.53 21.34
N LYS A 104 -5.37 31.25 21.02
CA LYS A 104 -4.48 31.81 22.03
C LYS A 104 -5.29 32.67 23.00
#